data_AF-A0A5H2XXJ7-F1
#
_entry.id   AF-A0A5H2XXJ7-F1
#
_cell.length_a   1.000
_cell.length_b   1.000
_cell.length_c   1.000
_cell.angle_alpha   90.00
_cell.angle_beta   90.00
_cell.angle_gamma   90.00
#
_symmetry.space_group_name_H-M   'P 1'
#
loop_
_entity.id
_entity.type
_entity.pdbx_description
1 polymer ?
#
loop_
_entity_poly.entity_id
_entity_poly.type
_entity_poly.pdbx_seq_one_letter_code
_entity_poly.pdbx_strand_id
1 'polypeptide(L)' 'MVWSTTSSSAAESFLQCFTSHIQQYNSSKIIITKHSSAYFSVVQSSIQNLRFLTSSTSKPEAIITPFHDSHVQAA' A
#
# COMPACT_ATOMS: atom_id res chain seq x y z
N MET A 1 -10.17 -22.89 -13.85
CA MET A 1 -10.92 -21.62 -13.77
C MET A 1 -9.90 -20.50 -13.62
N VAL A 2 -9.83 -19.58 -14.58
CA VAL A 2 -8.95 -18.42 -14.49
C VAL A 2 -9.75 -17.31 -13.81
N TRP A 3 -9.38 -16.94 -12.59
CA TRP A 3 -9.98 -15.76 -11.94
C TRP A 3 -9.32 -14.52 -12.54
N SER A 4 -10.06 -13.81 -13.39
CA SER A 4 -9.69 -12.46 -13.82
C SER A 4 -10.04 -11.50 -12.69
N THR A 5 -9.08 -11.24 -11.82
CA THR A 5 -9.22 -10.28 -10.73
C THR A 5 -9.01 -8.87 -11.28
N THR A 6 -10.04 -8.02 -11.22
CA THR A 6 -9.89 -6.58 -11.47
C THR A 6 -8.83 -6.02 -10.51
N SER A 7 -7.98 -5.09 -10.94
CA SER A 7 -6.88 -4.56 -10.11
C SER A 7 -7.34 -4.04 -8.73
N SER A 8 -8.56 -3.50 -8.64
CA SER A 8 -9.15 -3.04 -7.37
C SER A 8 -9.48 -4.20 -6.43
N SER A 9 -10.00 -5.33 -6.94
CA SER A 9 -10.36 -6.46 -6.07
C SER A 9 -9.14 -7.24 -5.58
N ALA A 10 -8.03 -7.23 -6.33
CA ALA A 10 -6.76 -7.80 -5.87
C ALA A 10 -6.16 -6.97 -4.72
N ALA A 11 -6.17 -5.64 -4.85
CA ALA A 11 -5.67 -4.74 -3.81
C ALA A 11 -6.51 -4.82 -2.53
N GLU A 12 -7.84 -4.85 -2.64
CA GLU A 12 -8.73 -5.03 -1.49
C GLU A 12 -8.52 -6.38 -0.81
N SER A 13 -8.45 -7.47 -1.58
CA SER A 13 -8.19 -8.81 -1.05
C SER A 13 -6.83 -8.88 -0.34
N PHE A 14 -5.80 -8.26 -0.93
CA PHE A 14 -4.48 -8.14 -0.31
C PHE A 14 -4.56 -7.38 1.01
N LEU A 15 -5.18 -6.19 1.04
CA LEU A 15 -5.26 -5.37 2.26
C LEU A 15 -6.05 -6.08 3.37
N GLN A 16 -7.12 -6.81 3.01
CA GLN A 16 -7.88 -7.61 3.96
C GLN A 16 -7.04 -8.75 4.54
N CYS A 17 -6.32 -9.49 3.69
CA CYS A 17 -5.41 -10.56 4.11
C CYS A 17 -4.27 -10.02 4.98
N PHE A 18 -3.61 -8.96 4.53
CA PHE A 18 -2.50 -8.35 5.25
C PHE A 18 -2.93 -7.85 6.63
N THR A 19 -4.10 -7.20 6.71
CA THR A 19 -4.67 -6.71 7.97
C THR A 19 -4.98 -7.84 8.95
N SER A 20 -5.33 -9.04 8.48
CA SER A 20 -5.58 -10.18 9.37
C SER A 20 -4.30 -10.80 9.95
N HIS A 21 -3.15 -10.58 9.31
CA HIS A 21 -1.85 -11.11 9.75
C HIS A 21 -1.05 -10.13 10.62
N ILE A 22 -1.40 -8.84 10.62
CA ILE A 22 -0.78 -7.84 11.50
C ILE A 22 -1.65 -7.54 12.72
N GLN A 23 -1.04 -7.20 13.86
CA GLN A 23 -1.79 -6.81 15.05
C GLN A 23 -2.57 -5.50 14.80
N GLN A 24 -3.89 -5.52 15.04
CA GLN A 24 -4.82 -4.43 14.68
C GLN A 24 -4.44 -3.05 15.25
N TYR A 25 -3.76 -3.00 16.41
CA TYR A 25 -3.45 -1.75 17.11
C TYR A 25 -2.48 -0.81 16.35
N ASN A 26 -1.84 -1.27 15.27
CA ASN A 26 -0.88 -0.46 14.49
C ASN A 26 -1.17 -0.42 12.97
N SER A 27 -2.33 -0.91 12.51
CA SER A 27 -2.62 -1.02 11.07
C SER A 27 -2.54 0.33 10.33
N SER A 28 -3.08 1.42 10.90
CA SER A 28 -3.03 2.76 10.30
C SER A 28 -1.63 3.38 10.21
N LYS A 29 -0.66 2.87 10.96
CA LYS A 29 0.76 3.28 10.86
C LYS A 29 1.55 2.43 9.88
N ILE A 30 1.07 1.24 9.56
CA ILE A 30 1.73 0.27 8.67
C ILE A 30 1.18 0.39 7.25
N ILE A 31 -0.12 0.68 7.10
CA ILE A 31 -0.82 0.74 5.82
C ILE A 31 -1.22 2.18 5.55
N ILE A 32 -0.68 2.77 4.48
CA ILE A 32 -1.05 4.10 4.01
C ILE A 32 -1.82 3.95 2.69
N THR A 33 -3.13 4.14 2.74
CA THR A 33 -4.02 4.10 1.56
C THR A 33 -4.16 5.49 0.93
N LYS A 34 -4.70 5.55 -0.29
CA LYS A 34 -5.02 6.83 -0.97
C LYS A 34 -5.93 7.77 -0.17
N HIS A 35 -6.68 7.25 0.81
CA HIS A 35 -7.56 8.03 1.69
C HIS A 35 -6.84 8.66 2.88
N SER A 36 -5.60 8.26 3.17
CA SER A 36 -4.81 8.83 4.24
C SER A 36 -4.28 10.21 3.86
N SER A 37 -4.34 11.16 4.79
CA SER A 37 -3.74 12.50 4.62
C SER A 37 -2.23 12.45 4.39
N ALA A 38 -1.54 11.39 4.84
CA ALA A 38 -0.11 11.21 4.66
C ALA A 38 0.29 10.69 3.27
N TYR A 39 -0.64 10.09 2.51
CA TYR A 39 -0.33 9.33 1.30
C TYR A 39 0.46 10.14 0.28
N PHE A 40 -0.01 11.34 -0.07
CA PHE A 40 0.63 12.14 -1.11
C PHE A 40 2.05 12.57 -0.72
N SER A 41 2.24 12.99 0.53
CA SER A 41 3.55 13.38 1.07
C SER A 41 4.54 12.21 1.05
N VAL A 42 4.10 11.00 1.43
CA VAL A 42 4.94 9.79 1.40
C VAL A 42 5.30 9.39 -0.03
N VAL A 43 4.33 9.38 -0.97
CA VAL A 43 4.63 9.09 -2.38
C VAL A 43 5.66 10.07 -2.93
N GLN A 44 5.43 11.37 -2.77
CA GLN A 44 6.34 12.38 -3.33
C GLN A 44 7.74 12.32 -2.71
N SER A 45 7.85 12.15 -1.39
CA SER A 45 9.16 12.04 -0.72
C SER A 45 9.93 10.77 -1.09
N SER A 46 9.24 9.69 -1.46
CA SER A 46 9.87 8.45 -1.92
C SER A 46 10.42 8.53 -3.36
N ILE A 47 9.88 9.44 -4.19
CA ILE A 47 10.30 9.60 -5.58
C ILE A 47 11.62 10.40 -5.63
N GLN A 48 12.70 9.72 -5.96
CA GLN A 48 14.02 10.34 -6.11
C GLN A 48 14.24 10.99 -7.48
N ASN A 49 13.59 10.46 -8.52
CA ASN A 49 13.71 10.98 -9.88
C ASN A 49 12.43 11.74 -10.28
N LEU A 50 12.56 13.06 -10.47
CA LEU A 50 11.45 13.98 -10.74
C LEU A 50 10.64 13.64 -12.00
N ARG A 51 11.20 12.85 -12.94
CA ARG A 51 10.44 12.38 -14.11
C ARG A 51 9.20 11.54 -13.74
N PHE A 52 9.17 10.97 -12.54
CA PHE A 52 8.07 10.15 -12.02
C PHE A 52 7.08 10.92 -11.15
N LEU A 53 7.25 12.24 -10.99
CA LEU A 53 6.37 13.07 -10.15
C LEU A 53 5.09 13.53 -10.89
N THR A 54 4.86 13.07 -12.13
CA THR A 54 3.75 13.52 -12.97
C THR A 54 2.43 12.85 -12.60
N SER A 55 1.30 13.49 -12.93
CA SER A 55 -0.04 12.90 -12.74
C SER A 55 -0.29 11.65 -13.60
N SER A 56 0.43 11.52 -14.72
CA SER A 56 0.39 10.35 -15.60
C SER A 56 1.12 9.12 -15.06
N THR A 57 2.00 9.30 -14.06
CA THR A 57 2.72 8.18 -13.46
C THR A 57 1.76 7.39 -12.56
N SER A 58 1.67 6.08 -12.78
CA SER A 58 0.84 5.19 -11.95
C SER A 58 1.33 5.22 -10.50
N LYS A 59 0.40 5.43 -9.56
CA LYS A 59 0.66 5.49 -8.13
C LYS A 59 0.16 4.22 -7.45
N PRO A 60 0.82 3.74 -6.38
CA PRO A 60 0.44 2.50 -5.71
C PRO A 60 -0.96 2.61 -5.07
N GLU A 61 -1.72 1.53 -5.03
CA GLU A 61 -3.02 1.51 -4.34
C GLU A 61 -2.89 1.69 -2.81
N ALA A 62 -1.82 1.14 -2.25
CA ALA A 62 -1.43 1.30 -0.85
C ALA A 62 0.09 1.27 -0.70
N ILE A 63 0.60 1.88 0.36
CA ILE A 63 2.01 1.86 0.74
C ILE A 63 2.11 1.13 2.07
N ILE A 64 2.98 0.12 2.13
CA ILE A 64 3.25 -0.66 3.34
C ILE A 64 4.57 -0.18 3.95
N THR A 65 4.51 0.29 5.19
CA THR A 65 5.67 0.73 5.98
C THR A 65 5.86 -0.24 7.16
N PRO A 66 6.58 -1.36 6.95
CA PRO A 66 6.76 -2.39 7.98
C PRO A 66 7.70 -1.91 9.11
N PHE A 67 7.46 -2.40 10.33
CA PHE A 67 8.28 -2.12 11.52
C PHE A 67 8.99 -3.37 12.05
N HIS A 68 8.51 -4.56 11.69
CA HIS A 68 9.07 -5.85 12.09
C HIS A 68 9.12 -6.76 10.86
N ASP A 69 10.02 -7.74 10.88
CA ASP A 69 10.17 -8.72 9.80
C ASP A 69 8.87 -9.50 9.54
N SER A 70 8.07 -9.73 10.58
CA SER A 70 6.75 -10.36 10.44
C SER A 70 5.78 -9.55 9.57
N HIS A 71 5.91 -8.21 9.55
CA HIS A 71 5.11 -7.37 8.64
C HIS A 71 5.58 -7.50 7.19
N VAL A 72 6.86 -7.79 6.95
CA VAL A 72 7.37 -8.07 5.61
C VAL A 72 6.90 -9.45 5.14
N GLN A 73 6.94 -10.45 6.03
CA GLN A 73 6.49 -11.82 5.73
C GLN A 73 4.98 -11.93 5.48
N ALA A 74 4.18 -11.05 6.07
CA ALA A 74 2.73 -11.03 5.88
C ALA A 74 2.29 -10.41 4.54
N ALA A 75 3.16 -9.64 3.87
CA ALA A 75 2.91 -8.99 2.58
C ALA A 75 3.38 -9.89 1.42
#